data_AF-A0A7M7T2S7-F1
#
_entry.id   AF-A0A7M7T2S7-F1
#
_cell.length_a   1.000
_cell.length_b   1.000
_cell.length_c   1.000
_cell.angle_alpha   90.00
_cell.angle_beta   90.00
_cell.angle_gamma   90.00
#
_symmetry.space_group_name_H-M   'P 1'
#
loop_
_entity.id
_entity.type
_entity.pdbx_description
1 polymer ?
#
loop_
_entity_poly.entity_id
_entity_poly.type
_entity_poly.pdbx_seq_one_letter_code
_entity_poly.pdbx_strand_id
1 'polypeptide(L)'
;MTAKAEASVFWPGITTAISNLRARCDHYNQIAPSNPSSPPTPLTSPVYPFQCICADFFHYKGCNYLVVVDRYSNWPILALDGGPEFTAAATRRFLQDWGIHHRLSSVEYTHSNCPAEVGVNTIRRLLLDNNSPTGALDADAFQRAMIQYRNTPDRDIKLSPAMCVFGLPIRDFIPVAPGKYEPHRIWRETSGRCTAQSPHEK
;
A
#
# COMPACT_ATOMS: atom_id res chain seq x y z
N MET A 1 40.76 -12.48 12.14
CA MET A 1 42.05 -12.08 12.77
C MET A 1 42.39 -12.98 13.95
N THR A 2 41.45 -13.36 14.81
CA THR A 2 41.66 -14.23 15.97
C THR A 2 42.23 -15.61 15.61
N ALA A 3 41.62 -16.31 14.64
CA ALA A 3 42.07 -17.64 14.22
C ALA A 3 43.52 -17.72 13.70
N LYS A 4 44.05 -16.62 13.12
CA LYS A 4 45.45 -16.56 12.66
C LYS A 4 46.42 -16.30 13.81
N ALA A 5 46.00 -15.49 14.79
CA ALA A 5 46.81 -15.23 15.99
C ALA A 5 46.90 -16.48 16.87
N GLU A 6 45.79 -17.19 17.05
CA GLU A 6 45.70 -18.45 17.82
C GLU A 6 46.61 -19.56 17.26
N ALA A 7 46.85 -19.57 15.94
CA ALA A 7 47.73 -20.54 15.29
C ALA A 7 49.23 -20.19 15.38
N SER A 8 49.60 -19.01 15.88
CA SER A 8 50.99 -18.53 15.85
C SER A 8 51.54 -18.09 17.19
N VAL A 9 50.72 -17.53 18.09
CA VAL A 9 51.18 -16.98 19.37
C VAL A 9 50.10 -17.12 20.44
N PHE A 10 50.50 -17.34 21.69
CA PHE A 10 49.58 -17.39 22.84
C PHE A 10 50.08 -16.50 23.98
N TRP A 11 49.19 -15.65 24.51
CA TRP A 11 49.36 -14.97 25.81
C TRP A 11 47.99 -14.68 26.46
N PRO A 12 47.93 -14.54 27.80
CA PRO A 12 46.67 -14.25 28.50
C PRO A 12 46.03 -12.94 28.00
N GLY A 13 44.76 -13.00 27.59
CA GLY A 13 44.00 -11.82 27.15
C GLY A 13 44.21 -11.41 25.68
N ILE A 14 44.86 -12.25 24.85
CA ILE A 14 45.09 -12.00 23.41
C ILE A 14 43.79 -11.63 22.64
N THR A 15 42.68 -12.32 22.88
CA THR A 15 41.39 -12.07 22.22
C THR A 15 40.85 -10.67 22.52
N THR A 16 40.97 -10.23 23.77
CA THR A 16 40.54 -8.91 24.22
C THR A 16 41.42 -7.82 23.60
N ALA A 17 42.73 -8.04 23.53
CA ALA A 17 43.67 -7.12 22.89
C ALA A 17 43.40 -6.95 21.39
N ILE A 18 43.14 -8.06 20.67
CA ILE A 18 42.79 -8.03 19.23
C ILE A 18 41.46 -7.30 19.01
N SER A 19 40.46 -7.56 19.84
CA SER A 19 39.14 -6.90 19.75
C SER A 19 39.26 -5.40 19.98
N ASN A 20 40.04 -4.98 20.97
CA ASN A 20 40.30 -3.57 21.27
C ASN A 20 41.08 -2.87 20.16
N LEU A 21 42.09 -3.53 19.58
CA LEU A 21 42.86 -2.99 18.46
C LEU A 21 41.97 -2.78 17.23
N ARG A 22 41.11 -3.76 16.91
CA ARG A 22 40.12 -3.63 15.83
C ARG A 22 39.17 -2.47 16.09
N ALA A 23 38.61 -2.36 17.29
CA ALA A 23 37.62 -1.34 17.65
C ALA A 23 38.20 0.09 17.59
N ARG A 24 39.50 0.27 17.83
CA ARG A 24 40.19 1.57 17.78
C ARG A 24 40.72 1.94 16.40
N CYS A 25 40.60 1.06 15.40
CA CYS A 25 41.15 1.35 14.07
C CYS A 25 40.11 2.06 13.19
N ASP A 26 40.35 3.34 12.93
CA ASP A 26 39.45 4.17 12.12
C ASP A 26 39.27 3.64 10.69
N HIS A 27 40.34 3.15 10.08
CA HIS A 27 40.28 2.58 8.72
C HIS A 27 39.36 1.36 8.65
N TYR A 28 39.46 0.44 9.61
CA TYR A 28 38.58 -0.73 9.66
C TYR A 28 37.14 -0.37 10.04
N ASN A 29 36.95 0.64 10.89
CA ASN A 29 35.61 1.10 11.28
C ASN A 29 34.86 1.79 10.13
N GLN A 30 35.57 2.49 9.23
CA GLN A 30 34.97 3.15 8.06
C GLN A 30 34.52 2.15 6.97
N ILE A 31 35.23 1.02 6.86
CA ILE A 31 35.00 0.01 5.81
C ILE A 31 34.21 -1.20 6.36
N ALA A 32 33.96 -1.23 7.68
CA ALA A 32 33.19 -2.29 8.30
C ALA A 32 31.76 -2.32 7.70
N PRO A 33 31.28 -3.48 7.23
CA PRO A 33 29.90 -3.60 6.83
C PRO A 33 29.02 -3.27 8.04
N SER A 34 28.06 -2.36 7.84
CA SER A 34 27.04 -2.09 8.84
C SER A 34 26.30 -3.38 9.16
N ASN A 35 25.88 -3.54 10.42
CA ASN A 35 24.97 -4.62 10.78
C ASN A 35 23.76 -4.59 9.82
N PRO A 36 23.22 -5.77 9.43
CA PRO A 36 21.99 -5.80 8.66
C PRO A 36 20.93 -4.98 9.40
N SER A 37 20.19 -4.17 8.65
CA SER A 37 19.10 -3.38 9.23
C SER A 37 18.20 -4.32 10.02
N SER A 38 17.76 -3.87 11.20
CA SER A 38 16.81 -4.65 11.99
C SER A 38 15.58 -4.96 11.12
N PRO A 39 14.99 -6.16 11.24
CA PRO A 39 13.82 -6.51 10.45
C PRO A 39 12.75 -5.42 10.65
N PRO A 40 12.13 -4.93 9.57
CA PRO A 40 11.17 -3.85 9.66
C PRO A 40 10.03 -4.25 10.60
N THR A 41 9.61 -3.33 11.45
CA THR A 41 8.45 -3.56 12.33
C THR A 41 7.23 -3.88 11.47
N PRO A 42 6.53 -5.00 11.71
CA PRO A 42 5.34 -5.35 10.93
C PRO A 42 4.28 -4.26 11.12
N LEU A 43 3.69 -3.81 10.02
CA LEU A 43 2.62 -2.82 10.12
C LEU A 43 1.36 -3.45 10.66
N THR A 44 0.63 -2.66 11.43
CA THR A 44 -0.75 -2.98 11.81
C THR A 44 -1.61 -2.98 10.55
N SER A 45 -2.20 -4.13 10.24
CA SER A 45 -3.22 -4.22 9.20
C SER A 45 -4.43 -3.38 9.59
N PRO A 46 -5.03 -2.65 8.63
CA PRO A 46 -6.29 -1.97 8.88
C PRO A 46 -7.39 -2.99 9.22
N VAL A 47 -8.38 -2.53 9.98
CA VAL A 47 -9.52 -3.30 10.49
C VAL A 47 -10.80 -3.01 9.69
N TYR A 48 -10.88 -1.83 9.06
CA TYR A 48 -12.04 -1.42 8.26
C TYR A 48 -11.61 -0.64 7.00
N PRO A 49 -12.47 -0.60 5.96
CA PRO A 49 -12.20 0.16 4.73
C PRO A 49 -11.88 1.63 5.00
N PHE A 50 -10.92 2.18 4.27
CA PHE A 50 -10.47 3.58 4.35
C PHE A 50 -9.79 3.99 5.67
N GLN A 51 -9.54 3.04 6.58
CA GLN A 51 -8.76 3.33 7.80
C GLN A 51 -7.31 3.74 7.47
N CYS A 52 -6.75 3.16 6.42
CA CYS A 52 -5.40 3.44 5.96
C CYS A 52 -5.37 3.44 4.44
N ILE A 53 -4.95 4.56 3.86
CA ILE A 53 -4.75 4.69 2.42
C ILE A 53 -3.26 4.80 2.10
N CYS A 54 -2.87 4.25 0.95
CA CYS A 54 -1.59 4.52 0.32
C CYS A 54 -1.84 5.40 -0.90
N ALA A 55 -1.01 6.42 -1.08
CA ALA A 55 -1.06 7.30 -2.22
C ALA A 55 0.31 7.35 -2.87
N ASP A 56 0.34 7.33 -4.20
CA ASP A 56 1.56 7.49 -4.98
C ASP A 56 1.31 8.43 -6.16
N PHE A 57 2.31 9.26 -6.46
CA PHE A 57 2.30 10.12 -7.62
C PHE A 57 3.11 9.51 -8.74
N PHE A 58 2.62 9.70 -9.94
CA PHE A 58 3.45 9.45 -11.10
C PHE A 58 3.15 10.44 -12.22
N HIS A 59 4.17 10.68 -13.03
CA HIS A 59 4.09 11.53 -14.19
C HIS A 59 4.00 10.65 -15.44
N TYR A 60 3.00 10.89 -16.29
CA TYR A 60 2.84 10.15 -17.53
C TYR A 60 2.28 11.06 -18.63
N LYS A 61 2.99 11.11 -19.77
CA LYS A 61 2.62 11.89 -20.97
C LYS A 61 2.26 13.36 -20.69
N GLY A 62 3.01 14.02 -19.80
CA GLY A 62 2.79 15.43 -19.46
C GLY A 62 1.70 15.66 -18.40
N CYS A 63 0.99 14.62 -17.96
CA CYS A 63 -0.01 14.69 -16.91
C CYS A 63 0.51 14.09 -15.61
N ASN A 64 0.17 14.72 -14.48
CA ASN A 64 0.41 14.18 -13.16
C ASN A 64 -0.82 13.39 -12.70
N TYR A 65 -0.58 12.17 -12.25
CA TYR A 65 -1.60 11.26 -11.75
C TYR A 65 -1.33 10.96 -10.29
N LEU A 66 -2.40 10.95 -9.51
CA LEU A 66 -2.39 10.51 -8.13
C LEU A 66 -3.21 9.23 -8.03
N VAL A 67 -2.56 8.15 -7.61
CA VAL A 67 -3.22 6.86 -7.35
C VAL A 67 -3.32 6.71 -5.85
N VAL A 68 -4.55 6.54 -5.37
CA VAL A 68 -4.85 6.26 -3.98
C VAL A 68 -5.46 4.87 -3.90
N VAL A 69 -4.95 4.05 -2.99
CA VAL A 69 -5.42 2.68 -2.75
C VAL A 69 -5.73 2.50 -1.28
N ASP A 70 -6.93 2.01 -0.97
CA ASP A 70 -7.27 1.58 0.38
C ASP A 70 -6.50 0.30 0.76
N ARG A 71 -5.79 0.30 1.89
CA ARG A 71 -4.98 -0.85 2.32
C ARG A 71 -5.83 -2.03 2.79
N TYR A 72 -7.08 -1.80 3.20
CA TYR A 72 -7.95 -2.86 3.68
C TYR A 72 -8.57 -3.65 2.53
N SER A 73 -9.22 -2.94 1.59
CA SER A 73 -9.95 -3.56 0.49
C SER A 73 -9.19 -3.60 -0.84
N ASN A 74 -8.00 -3.01 -0.92
CA ASN A 74 -7.29 -2.76 -2.17
C ASN A 74 -8.12 -1.94 -3.18
N TRP A 75 -8.98 -1.04 -2.67
CA TRP A 75 -9.88 -0.25 -3.51
C TRP A 75 -9.13 0.92 -4.16
N PRO A 76 -9.10 1.02 -5.50
CA PRO A 76 -8.35 2.05 -6.18
C PRO A 76 -9.18 3.28 -6.53
N ILE A 77 -8.56 4.43 -6.33
CA ILE A 77 -9.05 5.76 -6.67
C ILE A 77 -7.95 6.44 -7.50
N LEU A 78 -8.34 7.03 -8.63
CA LEU A 78 -7.45 7.81 -9.47
C LEU A 78 -7.92 9.26 -9.47
N ALA A 79 -7.01 10.19 -9.20
CA ALA A 79 -7.23 11.62 -9.35
C ALA A 79 -6.26 12.19 -10.41
N LEU A 80 -6.78 13.11 -11.23
CA LEU A 80 -6.06 13.84 -12.26
C LEU A 80 -5.92 15.30 -11.81
N ASP A 81 -4.74 15.90 -11.97
CA ASP A 81 -4.37 17.26 -11.51
C ASP A 81 -4.20 17.38 -9.96
N GLY A 82 -3.15 17.99 -9.41
CA GLY A 82 -1.97 18.65 -9.97
C GLY A 82 -0.93 18.87 -8.87
N GLY A 83 0.33 18.55 -9.20
CA GLY A 83 1.55 18.84 -8.43
C GLY A 83 1.80 18.04 -7.13
N PRO A 84 3.02 18.15 -6.56
CA PRO A 84 3.54 17.34 -5.46
C PRO A 84 2.94 17.70 -4.08
N GLU A 85 1.63 17.51 -3.94
CA GLU A 85 0.86 18.26 -2.95
C GLU A 85 0.80 17.61 -1.58
N PHE A 86 1.26 16.38 -1.40
CA PHE A 86 1.28 15.72 -0.08
C PHE A 86 2.41 16.22 0.83
N THR A 87 3.38 16.93 0.27
CA THR A 87 4.50 17.53 1.04
C THR A 87 4.29 19.04 1.28
N ALA A 88 3.33 19.66 0.59
CA ALA A 88 3.02 21.08 0.73
C ALA A 88 2.54 21.41 2.15
N ALA A 89 2.92 22.59 2.66
CA ALA A 89 2.53 23.05 3.99
C ALA A 89 1.00 23.17 4.13
N ALA A 90 0.29 23.52 3.04
CA ALA A 90 -1.16 23.59 3.00
C ALA A 90 -1.81 22.22 3.27
N THR A 91 -1.31 21.17 2.64
CA THR A 91 -1.82 19.80 2.83
C THR A 91 -1.49 19.25 4.21
N ARG A 92 -0.30 19.56 4.76
CA ARG A 92 0.02 19.18 6.14
C ARG A 92 -0.96 19.82 7.13
N ARG A 93 -1.33 21.09 6.94
CA ARG A 93 -2.33 21.77 7.76
C ARG A 93 -3.71 21.14 7.60
N PHE A 94 -4.15 20.90 6.37
CA PHE A 94 -5.41 20.19 6.11
C PHE A 94 -5.45 18.82 6.82
N LEU A 95 -4.39 18.02 6.71
CA LEU A 95 -4.34 16.71 7.37
C LEU A 95 -4.35 16.84 8.91
N GLN A 96 -3.69 17.86 9.47
CA GLN A 96 -3.73 18.13 10.90
C GLN A 96 -5.11 18.58 11.38
N ASP A 97 -5.76 19.50 10.66
CA ASP A 97 -7.07 20.05 11.00
C ASP A 97 -8.16 18.97 10.99
N TRP A 98 -8.04 18.01 10.06
CA TRP A 98 -8.96 16.87 9.94
C TRP A 98 -8.55 15.66 10.79
N GLY A 99 -7.48 15.75 11.57
CA GLY A 99 -7.00 14.67 12.45
C GLY A 99 -6.44 13.45 11.70
N ILE A 100 -6.00 13.63 10.46
CA ILE A 100 -5.45 12.57 9.60
C ILE A 100 -3.95 12.43 9.84
N HIS A 101 -3.52 11.26 10.32
CA HIS A 101 -2.11 10.94 10.52
C HIS A 101 -1.41 10.61 9.20
N HIS A 102 -0.71 11.60 8.64
CA HIS A 102 0.10 11.41 7.43
C HIS A 102 1.45 10.75 7.75
N ARG A 103 1.70 9.55 7.21
CA ARG A 103 3.01 8.90 7.24
C ARG A 103 3.64 8.98 5.85
N LEU A 104 4.71 9.75 5.72
CA LEU A 104 5.59 9.69 4.56
C LEU A 104 6.48 8.45 4.70
N SER A 105 6.24 7.41 3.91
CA SER A 105 7.19 6.30 3.80
C SER A 105 8.44 6.80 3.06
N SER A 106 9.62 6.65 3.67
CA SER A 106 10.87 6.88 2.94
C SER A 106 11.08 5.76 1.92
N VAL A 107 11.77 6.08 0.82
CA VAL A 107 12.09 5.18 -0.30
C VAL A 107 12.80 3.89 0.14
N GLU A 108 13.40 3.88 1.33
CA GLU A 108 14.21 2.79 1.89
C GLU A 108 13.42 1.69 2.63
N TYR A 109 12.09 1.83 2.80
CA TYR A 109 11.25 0.81 3.45
C TYR A 109 10.14 0.29 2.51
N THR A 110 10.52 -0.51 1.52
CA THR A 110 9.59 -1.14 0.56
C THR A 110 8.67 -2.20 1.20
N HIS A 111 9.13 -2.86 2.27
CA HIS A 111 8.34 -3.90 2.94
C HIS A 111 7.07 -3.38 3.64
N SER A 112 6.97 -2.09 3.93
CA SER A 112 5.87 -1.54 4.71
C SER A 112 4.56 -1.30 3.96
N ASN A 113 4.57 -1.36 2.63
CA ASN A 113 3.41 -1.03 1.79
C ASN A 113 3.04 -2.11 0.76
N CYS A 114 3.64 -3.30 0.79
CA CYS A 114 3.57 -4.27 -0.32
C CYS A 114 2.18 -4.50 -0.94
N PRO A 115 1.09 -4.74 -0.19
CA PRO A 115 -0.22 -5.00 -0.82
C PRO A 115 -0.78 -3.79 -1.55
N ALA A 116 -0.65 -2.61 -0.96
CA ALA A 116 -1.15 -1.38 -1.55
C ALA A 116 -0.23 -0.86 -2.65
N GLU A 117 1.09 -1.09 -2.55
CA GLU A 117 2.04 -0.88 -3.65
C GLU A 117 1.72 -1.78 -4.86
N VAL A 118 1.34 -3.04 -4.64
CA VAL A 118 0.87 -3.92 -5.72
C VAL A 118 -0.40 -3.35 -6.34
N GLY A 119 -1.33 -2.85 -5.54
CA GLY A 119 -2.51 -2.11 -6.02
C GLY A 119 -2.12 -0.92 -6.91
N VAL A 120 -1.28 -0.01 -6.40
CA VAL A 120 -0.78 1.17 -7.12
C VAL A 120 -0.11 0.78 -8.44
N ASN A 121 0.80 -0.19 -8.41
CA ASN A 121 1.49 -0.69 -9.60
C ASN A 121 0.53 -1.33 -10.60
N THR A 122 -0.54 -1.98 -10.13
CA THR A 122 -1.58 -2.53 -11.00
C THR A 122 -2.33 -1.41 -11.72
N ILE A 123 -2.75 -0.36 -10.99
CA ILE A 123 -3.42 0.80 -11.61
C ILE A 123 -2.50 1.54 -12.57
N ARG A 124 -1.22 1.69 -12.20
CA ARG A 124 -0.19 2.25 -13.09
C ARG A 124 -0.12 1.45 -14.38
N ARG A 125 -0.09 0.12 -14.32
CA ARG A 125 -0.06 -0.73 -15.51
C ARG A 125 -1.33 -0.60 -16.35
N LEU A 126 -2.51 -0.56 -15.71
CA LEU A 126 -3.76 -0.30 -16.42
C LEU A 126 -3.73 1.03 -17.20
N LEU A 127 -3.13 2.08 -16.63
CA LEU A 127 -2.97 3.37 -17.32
C LEU A 127 -1.99 3.29 -18.49
N LEU A 128 -0.94 2.47 -18.37
CA LEU A 128 0.04 2.27 -19.44
C LEU A 128 -0.49 1.38 -20.58
N ASP A 129 -1.39 0.45 -20.28
CA ASP A 129 -1.89 -0.52 -21.26
C ASP A 129 -3.10 0.02 -22.05
N ASN A 130 -3.89 0.93 -21.45
CA ASN A 130 -5.11 1.48 -22.07
C ASN A 130 -4.84 2.80 -22.81
N ASN A 131 -4.01 2.73 -23.85
CA ASN A 131 -3.74 3.87 -24.72
C ASN A 131 -4.44 3.74 -26.08
N SER A 132 -4.96 4.86 -26.57
CA SER A 132 -5.45 5.02 -27.93
C SER A 132 -4.32 4.81 -28.95
N PRO A 133 -4.62 4.40 -30.21
CA PRO A 133 -3.63 4.34 -31.29
C PRO A 133 -2.87 5.66 -31.55
N THR A 134 -3.47 6.78 -31.15
CA THR A 134 -2.86 8.13 -31.21
C THR A 134 -1.84 8.39 -30.10
N GLY A 135 -1.71 7.47 -29.14
CA GLY A 135 -0.87 7.63 -27.95
C GLY A 135 -1.53 8.44 -26.84
N ALA A 136 -2.78 8.89 -26.95
CA ALA A 136 -3.52 9.46 -25.82
C ALA A 136 -4.04 8.34 -24.89
N LEU A 137 -4.33 8.66 -23.63
CA LEU A 137 -5.02 7.72 -22.73
C LEU A 137 -6.44 7.45 -23.25
N ASP A 138 -6.80 6.18 -23.44
CA ASP A 138 -8.18 5.81 -23.74
C ASP A 138 -8.95 5.73 -22.42
N ALA A 139 -9.64 6.82 -22.08
CA ALA A 139 -10.36 6.96 -20.82
C ALA A 139 -11.46 5.89 -20.67
N ASP A 140 -12.11 5.51 -21.76
CA ASP A 140 -13.22 4.56 -21.74
C ASP A 140 -12.70 3.13 -21.55
N ALA A 141 -11.67 2.72 -22.31
CA ALA A 141 -10.99 1.44 -22.10
C ALA A 141 -10.39 1.34 -20.68
N PHE A 142 -9.79 2.42 -20.19
CA PHE A 142 -9.29 2.49 -18.82
C PHE A 142 -10.39 2.36 -17.77
N GLN A 143 -11.50 3.09 -17.90
CA GLN A 143 -12.65 2.99 -16.98
C GLN A 143 -13.22 1.56 -16.94
N ARG A 144 -13.31 0.89 -18.10
CA ARG A 144 -13.69 -0.53 -18.19
C ARG A 144 -12.73 -1.42 -17.42
N ALA A 145 -11.43 -1.27 -17.64
CA ALA A 145 -10.40 -2.05 -16.95
C ALA A 145 -10.45 -1.82 -15.42
N MET A 146 -10.70 -0.58 -14.98
CA MET A 146 -10.87 -0.22 -13.57
C MET A 146 -12.08 -0.93 -12.94
N ILE A 147 -13.22 -0.97 -13.63
CA ILE A 147 -14.41 -1.67 -13.15
C ILE A 147 -14.15 -3.18 -13.03
N GLN A 148 -13.48 -3.78 -14.02
CA GLN A 148 -13.09 -5.19 -13.96
C GLN A 148 -12.17 -5.48 -12.78
N TYR A 149 -11.14 -4.65 -12.57
CA TYR A 149 -10.24 -4.80 -11.43
C TYR A 149 -11.00 -4.72 -10.09
N ARG A 150 -11.90 -3.74 -9.94
CA ARG A 150 -12.74 -3.60 -8.73
C ARG A 150 -13.63 -4.82 -8.46
N ASN A 151 -14.02 -5.55 -9.49
CA ASN A 151 -14.81 -6.78 -9.37
C ASN A 151 -13.96 -8.06 -9.33
N THR A 152 -12.66 -7.99 -9.55
CA THR A 152 -11.77 -9.16 -9.56
C THR A 152 -11.40 -9.55 -8.13
N PRO A 153 -11.69 -10.79 -7.70
CA PRO A 153 -11.29 -11.27 -6.39
C PRO A 153 -9.77 -11.29 -6.23
N ASP A 154 -9.28 -10.80 -5.09
CA ASP A 154 -7.87 -10.92 -4.75
C ASP A 154 -7.50 -12.39 -4.48
N ARG A 155 -6.26 -12.78 -4.79
CA ARG A 155 -5.78 -14.15 -4.59
C ARG A 155 -5.77 -14.52 -3.10
N ASP A 156 -5.43 -13.60 -2.23
CA ASP A 156 -5.23 -13.89 -0.81
C ASP A 156 -6.55 -13.74 -0.04
N ILE A 157 -7.26 -12.63 -0.28
CA ILE A 157 -8.50 -12.29 0.44
C ILE A 157 -9.71 -13.04 -0.14
N LYS A 158 -9.64 -13.52 -1.39
CA LYS A 158 -10.75 -14.16 -2.14
C LYS A 158 -11.99 -13.28 -2.33
N LEU A 159 -11.94 -12.03 -1.90
CA LEU A 159 -12.96 -11.03 -2.09
C LEU A 159 -12.45 -9.98 -3.08
N SER A 160 -13.36 -9.43 -3.87
CA SER A 160 -13.04 -8.31 -4.73
C SER A 160 -13.07 -7.00 -3.95
N PRO A 161 -12.34 -5.95 -4.39
CA PRO A 161 -12.41 -4.64 -3.77
C PRO A 161 -13.85 -4.12 -3.62
N ALA A 162 -14.70 -4.33 -4.62
CA ALA A 162 -16.12 -3.96 -4.57
C ALA A 162 -16.90 -4.70 -3.48
N MET A 163 -16.65 -6.01 -3.31
CA MET A 163 -17.26 -6.79 -2.25
C MET A 163 -16.82 -6.34 -0.86
N CYS A 164 -15.54 -5.99 -0.70
CA CYS A 164 -15.02 -5.50 0.57
C CYS A 164 -15.61 -4.13 0.97
N VAL A 165 -15.79 -3.22 0.01
CA VAL A 165 -16.28 -1.86 0.29
C VAL A 165 -17.82 -1.79 0.33
N PHE A 166 -18.49 -2.37 -0.66
CA PHE A 166 -19.95 -2.23 -0.84
C PHE A 166 -20.74 -3.48 -0.48
N GLY A 167 -20.07 -4.61 -0.25
CA GLY A 167 -20.76 -5.89 -0.03
C GLY A 167 -21.45 -6.44 -1.27
N LEU A 168 -21.19 -5.91 -2.46
CA LEU A 168 -21.77 -6.40 -3.72
C LEU A 168 -20.84 -6.13 -4.91
N PRO A 169 -20.87 -6.96 -5.97
CA PRO A 169 -20.17 -6.67 -7.20
C PRO A 169 -20.79 -5.46 -7.91
N ILE A 170 -19.95 -4.61 -8.50
CA ILE A 170 -20.40 -3.47 -9.30
C ILE A 170 -20.90 -3.99 -10.64
N ARG A 171 -21.87 -3.31 -11.25
CA ARG A 171 -22.30 -3.63 -12.61
C ARG A 171 -21.16 -3.35 -13.59
N ASP A 172 -20.68 -4.40 -14.23
CA ASP A 172 -19.69 -4.37 -15.29
C ASP A 172 -20.35 -4.62 -16.66
N PHE A 173 -19.52 -4.57 -17.70
CA PHE A 173 -19.94 -4.79 -19.09
C PHE A 173 -19.93 -6.27 -19.48
N ILE A 174 -19.53 -7.16 -18.57
CA ILE A 174 -19.61 -8.60 -18.76
C ILE A 174 -21.05 -9.02 -18.46
N PRO A 175 -21.72 -9.78 -19.34
CA PRO A 175 -23.04 -10.30 -19.04
C PRO A 175 -22.97 -11.23 -17.83
N VAL A 176 -23.65 -10.87 -16.75
CA VAL A 176 -23.74 -11.68 -15.54
C VAL A 176 -25.15 -12.28 -15.41
N ALA A 177 -25.23 -13.54 -15.01
CA ALA A 177 -26.49 -14.21 -14.74
C ALA A 177 -27.32 -13.46 -13.68
N PRO A 178 -28.66 -13.42 -13.82
CA PRO A 178 -29.55 -12.85 -12.82
C PRO A 178 -29.27 -13.42 -11.41
N GLY A 179 -29.28 -12.57 -10.39
CA GLY A 179 -29.05 -12.96 -8.98
C GLY A 179 -27.60 -12.85 -8.47
N LYS A 180 -26.61 -12.65 -9.35
CA LYS A 180 -25.20 -12.48 -8.94
C LYS A 180 -24.85 -11.11 -8.33
N TYR A 181 -25.69 -10.10 -8.52
CA TYR A 181 -25.53 -8.78 -7.90
C TYR A 181 -26.23 -8.68 -6.54
N GLU A 182 -26.63 -9.80 -5.95
CA GLU A 182 -27.22 -9.79 -4.62
C GLU A 182 -26.20 -9.36 -3.56
N PRO A 183 -26.62 -8.51 -2.59
CA PRO A 183 -25.76 -8.14 -1.48
C PRO A 183 -25.28 -9.37 -0.69
N HIS A 184 -24.03 -9.29 -0.23
CA HIS A 184 -23.42 -10.29 0.62
C HIS A 184 -24.30 -10.53 1.86
N ARG A 185 -24.32 -11.79 2.34
CA ARG A 185 -25.23 -12.24 3.40
C ARG A 185 -25.22 -11.33 4.64
N ILE A 186 -24.03 -10.92 5.08
CA ILE A 186 -23.83 -10.02 6.24
C ILE A 186 -24.58 -8.69 6.06
N TRP A 187 -24.57 -8.13 4.86
CA TRP A 187 -25.28 -6.87 4.56
C TRP A 187 -26.78 -7.06 4.60
N ARG A 188 -27.30 -8.17 4.03
CA ARG A 188 -28.74 -8.52 4.11
C ARG A 188 -29.23 -8.66 5.55
N GLU A 189 -28.45 -9.33 6.39
CA GLU A 189 -28.75 -9.52 7.82
C GLU A 189 -28.66 -8.22 8.63
N THR A 190 -27.87 -7.24 8.18
CA THR A 190 -27.73 -5.93 8.85
C THR A 190 -28.83 -4.97 8.40
N SER A 191 -29.17 -4.94 7.10
CA SER A 191 -30.28 -4.14 6.58
C SER A 191 -31.64 -4.54 7.17
N GLY A 192 -31.84 -5.83 7.44
CA GLY A 192 -33.07 -6.34 8.06
C GLY A 192 -33.22 -5.97 9.55
N ARG A 193 -32.14 -5.51 10.21
CA ARG A 193 -32.18 -5.02 11.60
C ARG A 193 -32.57 -3.56 11.68
N CYS A 194 -32.22 -2.73 10.69
CA CYS A 194 -32.63 -1.32 10.66
C CYS A 194 -34.14 -1.12 10.44
N THR A 195 -34.84 -2.05 9.79
CA THR A 195 -36.31 -1.98 9.63
C THR A 195 -37.09 -2.41 10.87
N ALA A 196 -36.43 -2.98 11.88
CA ALA A 196 -37.06 -3.50 13.09
C ALA A 196 -37.05 -2.53 14.29
N GLN A 197 -36.52 -1.31 14.12
CA GLN A 197 -36.46 -0.29 15.19
C GLN A 197 -37.08 1.04 14.73
N SER A 198 -38.40 1.07 14.62
CA SER A 198 -39.18 2.30 14.81
C SER A 198 -40.50 1.93 15.48
N PRO A 199 -40.58 1.95 16.82
CA PRO A 199 -41.87 2.04 17.47
C PRO A 199 -42.32 3.50 17.36
N HIS A 200 -43.23 3.76 16.42
CA HIS A 200 -44.04 4.97 16.47
C HIS A 200 -44.91 4.90 17.74
N GLU A 201 -44.53 5.65 18.76
CA GLU A 201 -45.35 5.96 19.93
C GLU A 201 -46.50 6.88 19.49
N LYS A 202 -47.73 6.48 19.81
CA LYS A 202 -48.96 7.28 19.70
C LYS A 202 -49.27 7.90 21.05
#